data_AF-N9DLE0-F1
#
_entry.id   AF-N9DLE0-F1
#
_cell.length_a   1.000
_cell.length_b   1.000
_cell.length_c   1.000
_cell.angle_alpha   90.00
_cell.angle_beta   90.00
_cell.angle_gamma   90.00
#
_symmetry.space_group_name_H-M   'P 1'
#
loop_
_entity.id
_entity.type
_entity.pdbx_description
1 polymer ?
#
loop_
_entity_poly.entity_id
_entity_poly.type
_entity_poly.pdbx_seq_one_letter_code
_entity_poly.pdbx_strand_id
1 'polypeptide(L)'
;MDLVDAYDRAKLADPNWQANQLQYEADKLNLGIANGNLLPTVTLSGNITRKNQNANQSGAAMGLSLPDSSTARQLALTARQPIFRWDAWEGLKQVKTSIDLSEINLRLQQQDHILQVADAYFNVLRQQALTAANLQEEQALSEQLKMMNAKLNEGLVAKSDVSEANAQYQNARANRMATHVQLILAQEQLQQLVGSYRDHLAVLREDFQFQKPVPDNMQDWENLAMSQNLGILQAKTQRRYAEDAKRVEKAALYPQVEAVGTYGYSKQSPESIMSQDGQFDQVGVEMNWNIYNGGRTQKSIKQAAINVQKSEALLDAAVRKAATDVKKSYLQVETDQAKLQARKAAMDSSAIVSKASQAQYQEGLKTMVDVLLAQRNAFSAKQDYLNSKYDYLLHVLQLKASVGRLGDKDLAEMNAWLVSPAEAAVKK
;
A
#
# COMPACT_ATOMS: atom_id res chain seq x y z
N MET A 1 12.75 -3.00 21.30
CA MET A 1 12.55 -2.75 19.86
C MET A 1 12.05 -1.34 19.70
N ASP A 2 12.76 -0.53 18.93
CA ASP A 2 12.38 0.84 18.64
C ASP A 2 11.55 0.91 17.34
N LEU A 3 11.15 2.12 16.90
CA LEU A 3 10.30 2.27 15.71
C LEU A 3 11.05 1.93 14.41
N VAL A 4 12.36 2.20 14.35
CA VAL A 4 13.18 1.93 13.17
C VAL A 4 13.41 0.42 13.04
N ASP A 5 13.76 -0.24 14.14
CA ASP A 5 13.88 -1.70 14.22
C ASP A 5 12.56 -2.39 13.81
N ALA A 6 11.42 -1.86 14.27
CA ALA A 6 10.10 -2.39 13.92
C ALA A 6 9.86 -2.29 12.40
N TYR A 7 10.20 -1.16 11.79
CA TYR A 7 10.08 -0.96 10.35
C TYR A 7 11.04 -1.85 9.54
N ASP A 8 12.29 -1.98 9.96
CA ASP A 8 13.26 -2.82 9.27
C ASP A 8 12.92 -4.32 9.38
N ARG A 9 12.34 -4.75 10.51
CA ARG A 9 11.75 -6.10 10.61
C ARG A 9 10.54 -6.24 9.69
N ALA A 10 9.65 -5.24 9.64
CA ALA A 10 8.48 -5.27 8.76
C ALA A 10 8.87 -5.38 7.28
N LYS A 11 9.93 -4.69 6.85
CA LYS A 11 10.47 -4.83 5.48
C LYS A 11 10.85 -6.27 5.11
N LEU A 12 11.25 -7.07 6.08
CA LEU A 12 11.68 -8.45 5.86
C LEU A 12 10.54 -9.47 6.09
N ALA A 13 9.62 -9.16 7.00
CA ALA A 13 8.59 -10.08 7.47
C ALA A 13 7.24 -9.91 6.76
N ASP A 14 6.88 -8.70 6.32
CA ASP A 14 5.56 -8.42 5.72
C ASP A 14 5.43 -9.03 4.31
N PRO A 15 4.57 -10.05 4.11
CA PRO A 15 4.36 -10.66 2.80
C PRO A 15 3.74 -9.71 1.78
N ASN A 16 2.96 -8.72 2.21
CA ASN A 16 2.33 -7.75 1.31
C ASN A 16 3.39 -6.81 0.70
N TRP A 17 4.33 -6.35 1.53
CA TRP A 17 5.47 -5.57 1.05
C TRP A 17 6.34 -6.38 0.09
N GLN A 18 6.64 -7.65 0.42
CA GLN A 18 7.38 -8.53 -0.48
C GLN A 18 6.66 -8.75 -1.81
N ALA A 19 5.34 -8.95 -1.79
CA ALA A 19 4.53 -9.09 -3.00
C ALA A 19 4.60 -7.84 -3.89
N ASN A 20 4.55 -6.64 -3.30
CA ASN A 20 4.70 -5.37 -4.02
C ASN A 20 6.10 -5.22 -4.66
N GLN A 21 7.17 -5.65 -3.97
CA GLN A 21 8.52 -5.66 -4.54
C GLN A 21 8.63 -6.64 -5.72
N LEU A 22 8.14 -7.86 -5.56
CA LEU A 22 8.15 -8.88 -6.61
C LEU A 22 7.31 -8.45 -7.82
N GLN A 23 6.20 -7.75 -7.61
CA GLN A 23 5.42 -7.17 -8.70
C GLN A 23 6.23 -6.12 -9.48
N TYR A 24 6.96 -5.24 -8.80
CA TYR A 24 7.83 -4.27 -9.47
C TYR A 24 8.99 -4.95 -10.22
N GLU A 25 9.57 -6.02 -9.68
CA GLU A 25 10.57 -6.82 -10.39
C GLU A 25 9.98 -7.50 -11.64
N ALA A 26 8.78 -8.07 -11.55
CA ALA A 26 8.07 -8.62 -12.70
C ALA A 26 7.78 -7.55 -13.76
N ASP A 27 7.38 -6.35 -13.33
CA ASP A 27 7.12 -5.23 -14.24
C ASP A 27 8.38 -4.76 -14.97
N LYS A 28 9.56 -4.82 -14.33
CA LYS A 28 10.84 -4.53 -14.99
C LYS A 28 11.15 -5.51 -16.12
N LEU A 29 10.79 -6.78 -15.97
CA LEU A 29 11.01 -7.80 -16.99
C LEU A 29 10.20 -7.52 -18.27
N ASN A 30 9.10 -6.76 -18.19
CA ASN A 30 8.36 -6.32 -19.36
C ASN A 30 9.22 -5.51 -20.33
N LEU A 31 10.27 -4.81 -19.87
CA LEU A 31 11.22 -4.13 -20.75
C LEU A 31 12.00 -5.14 -21.61
N GLY A 32 12.41 -6.26 -21.03
CA GLY A 32 13.06 -7.36 -21.76
C GLY A 32 12.12 -7.98 -22.80
N ILE A 33 10.86 -8.21 -22.40
CA ILE A 33 9.82 -8.74 -23.31
C ILE A 33 9.56 -7.77 -24.46
N ALA A 34 9.44 -6.47 -24.18
CA ALA A 34 9.24 -5.44 -25.20
C ALA A 34 10.43 -5.31 -26.15
N ASN A 35 11.66 -5.39 -25.64
CA ASN A 35 12.87 -5.43 -26.46
C ASN A 35 12.94 -6.70 -27.32
N GLY A 36 12.42 -7.83 -26.82
CA GLY A 36 12.29 -9.08 -27.58
C GLY A 36 11.55 -8.92 -28.90
N ASN A 37 10.57 -8.02 -28.96
CA ASN A 37 9.81 -7.74 -30.19
C ASN A 37 10.63 -7.02 -31.29
N LEU A 38 11.82 -6.51 -30.96
CA LEU A 38 12.75 -5.87 -31.89
C LEU A 38 13.93 -6.80 -32.28
N LEU A 39 14.05 -7.94 -31.61
CA LEU A 39 15.12 -8.92 -31.81
C LEU A 39 14.69 -9.99 -32.82
N PRO A 40 15.66 -10.74 -33.40
CA PRO A 40 15.34 -11.82 -34.31
C PRO A 40 14.64 -12.96 -33.55
N THR A 41 13.60 -13.51 -34.16
CA THR A 41 12.93 -14.72 -33.67
C THR A 41 13.30 -15.89 -34.55
N VAL A 42 13.56 -17.06 -33.95
CA VAL A 42 13.89 -18.30 -34.67
C VAL A 42 12.91 -19.38 -34.22
N THR A 43 12.16 -19.93 -35.17
CA THR A 43 11.10 -20.89 -34.92
C THR A 43 11.37 -22.16 -35.72
N LEU A 44 11.38 -23.31 -35.05
CA LEU A 44 11.36 -24.62 -35.69
C LEU A 44 9.91 -25.09 -35.77
N SER A 45 9.39 -25.29 -36.96
CA SER A 45 8.06 -25.83 -37.20
C SER A 45 8.14 -27.18 -37.89
N GLY A 46 7.27 -28.10 -37.46
CA GLY A 46 7.13 -29.44 -38.03
C GLY A 46 5.65 -29.70 -38.29
N ASN A 47 5.31 -30.18 -39.49
CA ASN A 47 3.94 -30.50 -39.85
C ASN A 47 3.86 -31.86 -40.53
N ILE A 48 2.82 -32.64 -40.19
CA ILE A 48 2.46 -33.87 -40.90
C ILE A 48 1.01 -33.71 -41.34
N THR A 49 0.78 -33.66 -42.65
CA THR A 49 -0.55 -33.50 -43.23
C THR A 49 -0.86 -34.70 -44.12
N ARG A 50 -1.97 -35.39 -43.84
CA ARG A 50 -2.54 -36.39 -44.74
C ARG A 50 -3.64 -35.75 -45.57
N LYS A 51 -3.46 -35.74 -46.88
CA LYS A 51 -4.41 -35.23 -47.86
C LYS A 51 -5.08 -36.41 -48.56
N ASN A 52 -6.40 -36.46 -48.53
CA ASN A 52 -7.19 -37.40 -49.31
C ASN A 52 -7.93 -36.57 -50.37
N GLN A 53 -7.68 -36.82 -51.65
CA GLN A 53 -8.34 -36.13 -52.75
C GLN A 53 -8.92 -37.16 -53.70
N ASN A 54 -10.25 -37.20 -53.78
CA ASN A 54 -10.94 -37.96 -54.82
C ASN A 54 -10.73 -37.23 -56.15
N ALA A 55 -9.70 -37.61 -56.90
CA ALA A 55 -9.46 -37.06 -58.23
C ALA A 55 -10.51 -37.63 -59.20
N ASN A 56 -11.54 -36.85 -59.54
CA ASN A 56 -12.34 -37.15 -60.74
C ASN A 56 -11.38 -37.09 -61.94
N GLN A 57 -11.20 -38.22 -62.63
CA GLN A 57 -10.25 -38.42 -63.74
C GLN A 57 -10.63 -37.65 -65.02
N SER A 58 -11.00 -36.37 -64.94
CA SER A 58 -11.44 -35.57 -66.10
C SER A 58 -10.30 -34.81 -66.79
N GLY A 59 -9.05 -35.27 -66.67
CA GLY A 59 -7.88 -34.53 -67.17
C GLY A 59 -6.57 -35.30 -67.20
N ALA A 60 -6.58 -36.61 -67.37
CA ALA A 60 -5.37 -37.39 -67.60
C ALA A 60 -4.86 -37.19 -69.05
N ALA A 61 -4.33 -36.02 -69.36
CA ALA A 61 -3.39 -35.91 -70.46
C ALA A 61 -2.05 -36.51 -69.99
N MET A 62 -1.57 -37.56 -70.69
CA MET A 62 -0.29 -38.26 -70.47
C MET A 62 -0.19 -39.35 -69.38
N GLY A 63 -1.28 -40.03 -69.01
CA GLY A 63 -1.16 -41.33 -68.30
C GLY A 63 -0.53 -41.28 -66.89
N LEU A 64 -0.51 -40.11 -66.24
CA LEU A 64 0.03 -39.93 -64.89
C LEU A 64 -1.07 -40.18 -63.86
N SER A 65 -1.00 -41.29 -63.14
CA SER A 65 -1.86 -41.57 -61.98
C SER A 65 -1.39 -40.75 -60.77
N LEU A 66 -2.26 -39.88 -60.26
CA LEU A 66 -2.05 -39.19 -58.98
C LEU A 66 -2.63 -40.08 -57.86
N PRO A 67 -1.90 -40.32 -56.75
CA PRO A 67 -2.42 -41.13 -55.65
C PRO A 67 -3.60 -40.45 -54.93
N ASP A 68 -4.66 -41.21 -54.64
CA ASP A 68 -5.88 -40.73 -53.96
C ASP A 68 -5.59 -40.20 -52.55
N SER A 69 -4.56 -40.74 -51.88
CA SER A 69 -4.10 -40.30 -50.56
C SER A 69 -2.60 -40.01 -50.58
N SER A 70 -2.21 -38.85 -50.06
CA SER A 70 -0.83 -38.41 -49.90
C SER A 70 -0.57 -37.94 -48.48
N THR A 71 0.61 -38.26 -47.93
CA THR A 71 1.08 -37.79 -46.63
C THR A 71 2.30 -36.91 -46.84
N ALA A 72 2.17 -35.63 -46.52
CA ALA A 72 3.28 -34.67 -46.51
C ALA A 72 3.84 -34.54 -45.09
N ARG A 73 5.17 -34.55 -44.96
CA ARG A 73 5.92 -34.29 -43.74
C ARG A 73 6.88 -33.14 -44.02
N GLN A 74 6.78 -32.07 -43.27
CA GLN A 74 7.59 -30.87 -43.44
C GLN A 74 8.27 -30.51 -42.12
N LEU A 75 9.56 -30.17 -42.19
CA LEU A 75 10.33 -29.60 -41.10
C LEU A 75 10.99 -28.32 -41.59
N ALA A 76 10.77 -27.19 -40.93
CA ALA A 76 11.26 -25.88 -41.36
C ALA A 76 11.76 -25.05 -40.17
N LEU A 77 12.96 -24.49 -40.32
CA LEU A 77 13.52 -23.47 -39.45
C LEU A 77 13.28 -22.10 -40.09
N THR A 78 12.55 -21.23 -39.41
CA THR A 78 12.24 -19.88 -39.88
C THR A 78 12.83 -18.86 -38.91
N ALA A 79 13.68 -17.97 -39.42
CA ALA A 79 14.17 -16.79 -38.72
C ALA A 79 13.46 -15.53 -39.24
N ARG A 80 12.97 -14.68 -38.34
CA ARG A 80 12.34 -13.39 -38.67
C ARG A 80 13.03 -12.27 -37.92
N GLN A 81 13.50 -11.25 -38.63
CA GLN A 81 14.09 -10.04 -38.08
C GLN A 81 13.25 -8.82 -38.45
N PRO A 82 12.63 -8.14 -37.48
CA PRO A 82 12.04 -6.83 -37.69
C PRO A 82 13.07 -5.82 -38.22
N ILE A 83 12.83 -5.23 -39.39
CA ILE A 83 13.66 -4.13 -39.92
C ILE A 83 12.99 -2.81 -39.58
N PHE A 84 11.69 -2.70 -39.84
CA PHE A 84 10.89 -1.51 -39.56
C PHE A 84 9.58 -1.89 -38.90
N ARG A 85 9.49 -1.63 -37.59
CA ARG A 85 8.30 -1.85 -36.76
C ARG A 85 8.04 -0.67 -35.84
N TRP A 86 7.39 0.36 -36.38
CA TRP A 86 7.07 1.56 -35.60
C TRP A 86 6.19 1.25 -34.38
N ASP A 87 5.32 0.24 -34.49
CA ASP A 87 4.50 -0.27 -33.39
C ASP A 87 5.33 -0.81 -32.22
N ALA A 88 6.37 -1.60 -32.51
CA ALA A 88 7.24 -2.16 -31.49
C ALA A 88 8.12 -1.08 -30.82
N TRP A 89 8.57 -0.07 -31.57
CA TRP A 89 9.32 1.06 -31.04
C TRP A 89 8.51 1.95 -30.10
N GLU A 90 7.28 2.30 -30.48
CA GLU A 90 6.37 3.06 -29.61
C GLU A 90 5.90 2.19 -28.42
N GLY A 91 5.70 0.88 -28.62
CA GLY A 91 5.41 -0.06 -27.55
C GLY A 91 6.52 -0.14 -26.50
N LEU A 92 7.80 -0.07 -26.93
CA LEU A 92 8.93 -0.01 -26.00
C LEU A 92 8.91 1.27 -25.14
N LYS A 93 8.58 2.42 -25.73
CA LYS A 93 8.42 3.68 -24.97
C LYS A 93 7.27 3.58 -23.96
N GLN A 94 6.14 3.01 -24.38
CA GLN A 94 5.00 2.77 -23.50
C GLN A 94 5.38 1.90 -22.29
N VAL A 95 6.12 0.82 -22.50
CA VAL A 95 6.57 -0.07 -21.42
C VAL A 95 7.54 0.64 -20.47
N LYS A 96 8.44 1.50 -20.97
CA LYS A 96 9.28 2.34 -20.10
C LYS A 96 8.44 3.24 -19.20
N THR A 97 7.43 3.92 -19.77
CA THR A 97 6.49 4.72 -18.97
C THR A 97 5.69 3.86 -17.97
N SER A 98 5.37 2.61 -18.32
CA SER A 98 4.72 1.67 -17.41
C SER A 98 5.61 1.32 -16.21
N ILE A 99 6.92 1.16 -16.42
CA ILE A 99 7.87 0.87 -15.34
C ILE A 99 8.02 2.08 -14.41
N ASP A 100 8.08 3.29 -14.97
CA ASP A 100 8.07 4.52 -14.17
C ASP A 100 6.80 4.61 -13.30
N LEU A 101 5.65 4.20 -13.83
CA LEU A 101 4.40 4.13 -13.09
C LEU A 101 4.46 3.10 -11.96
N SER A 102 4.97 1.90 -12.24
CA SER A 102 5.17 0.84 -11.23
C SER A 102 6.14 1.27 -10.13
N GLU A 103 7.20 2.03 -10.47
CA GLU A 103 8.13 2.59 -9.48
C GLU A 103 7.42 3.60 -8.55
N ILE A 104 6.62 4.51 -9.10
CA ILE A 104 5.84 5.45 -8.29
C ILE A 104 4.84 4.70 -7.40
N ASN A 105 4.22 3.64 -7.92
CA ASN A 105 3.31 2.80 -7.15
C ASN A 105 4.05 2.10 -5.99
N LEU A 106 5.25 1.56 -6.23
CA LEU A 106 6.08 0.98 -5.16
C LEU A 106 6.40 2.01 -4.07
N ARG A 107 6.73 3.26 -4.45
CA ARG A 107 6.99 4.35 -3.49
C ARG A 107 5.74 4.72 -2.67
N LEU A 108 4.54 4.70 -3.28
CA LEU A 108 3.28 4.88 -2.56
C LEU A 108 3.06 3.74 -1.55
N GLN A 109 3.22 2.49 -1.99
CA GLN A 109 3.12 1.33 -1.11
C GLN A 109 4.15 1.36 0.02
N GLN A 110 5.35 1.90 -0.24
CA GLN A 110 6.36 2.09 0.80
C GLN A 110 5.90 3.10 1.86
N GLN A 111 5.30 4.22 1.46
CA GLN A 111 4.76 5.21 2.40
C GLN A 111 3.58 4.66 3.20
N ASP A 112 2.68 3.93 2.55
CA ASP A 112 1.56 3.28 3.21
C ASP A 112 2.05 2.22 4.22
N HIS A 113 3.07 1.43 3.85
CA HIS A 113 3.69 0.47 4.76
C HIS A 113 4.35 1.15 5.98
N ILE A 114 5.07 2.26 5.77
CA ILE A 114 5.61 3.07 6.88
C ILE A 114 4.50 3.52 7.83
N LEU A 115 3.39 4.05 7.30
CA LEU A 115 2.26 4.50 8.09
C LEU A 115 1.59 3.34 8.86
N GLN A 116 1.42 2.19 8.23
CA GLN A 116 0.82 1.00 8.86
C GLN A 116 1.67 0.48 10.02
N VAL A 117 2.99 0.41 9.85
CA VAL A 117 3.91 0.00 10.92
C VAL A 117 3.90 1.02 12.05
N ALA A 118 3.95 2.32 11.74
CA ALA A 118 3.90 3.37 12.74
C ALA A 118 2.57 3.36 13.52
N ASP A 119 1.44 3.20 12.83
CA ASP A 119 0.11 3.10 13.46
C ASP A 119 0.04 1.88 14.39
N ALA A 120 0.44 0.69 13.92
CA ALA A 120 0.46 -0.50 14.75
C ALA A 120 1.37 -0.35 15.98
N TYR A 121 2.57 0.22 15.79
CA TYR A 121 3.53 0.46 16.86
C TYR A 121 2.97 1.42 17.92
N PHE A 122 2.46 2.59 17.51
CA PHE A 122 1.89 3.57 18.43
C PHE A 122 0.58 3.08 19.04
N ASN A 123 -0.20 2.25 18.35
CA ASN A 123 -1.40 1.64 18.91
C ASN A 123 -1.04 0.68 20.05
N VAL A 124 0.00 -0.14 19.93
CA VAL A 124 0.47 -0.97 21.05
C VAL A 124 0.86 -0.09 22.24
N LEU A 125 1.66 0.95 22.02
CA LEU A 125 2.06 1.88 23.10
C LEU A 125 0.85 2.59 23.74
N ARG A 126 -0.15 2.97 22.94
CA ARG A 126 -1.42 3.54 23.40
C ARG A 126 -2.16 2.57 24.29
N GLN A 127 -2.36 1.33 23.83
CA GLN A 127 -3.08 0.32 24.61
C GLN A 127 -2.31 -0.10 25.87
N GLN A 128 -0.98 -0.11 25.85
CA GLN A 128 -0.16 -0.34 27.04
C GLN A 128 -0.38 0.77 28.08
N ALA A 129 -0.33 2.04 27.67
CA ALA A 129 -0.54 3.18 28.55
C ALA A 129 -1.97 3.23 29.11
N LEU A 130 -2.98 2.95 28.27
CA LEU A 130 -4.38 2.85 28.71
C LEU A 130 -4.61 1.68 29.66
N THR A 131 -4.06 0.51 29.39
CA THR A 131 -4.16 -0.65 30.29
C THR A 131 -3.53 -0.35 31.65
N ALA A 132 -2.36 0.30 31.65
CA ALA A 132 -1.71 0.73 32.90
C ALA A 132 -2.54 1.76 33.67
N ALA A 133 -3.19 2.71 32.98
CA ALA A 133 -4.08 3.68 33.59
C ALA A 133 -5.34 3.04 34.20
N ASN A 134 -5.98 2.10 33.49
CA ASN A 134 -7.16 1.37 33.98
C ASN A 134 -6.82 0.45 35.16
N LEU A 135 -5.62 -0.16 35.17
CA LEU A 135 -5.16 -0.94 36.32
C LEU A 135 -4.99 -0.06 37.57
N GLN A 136 -4.43 1.15 37.42
CA GLN A 136 -4.31 2.11 38.52
C GLN A 136 -5.69 2.56 39.04
N GLU A 137 -6.66 2.75 38.14
CA GLU A 137 -8.06 3.06 38.50
C GLU A 137 -8.72 1.92 39.28
N GLU A 138 -8.61 0.68 38.79
CA GLU A 138 -9.14 -0.50 39.46
C GLU A 138 -8.55 -0.66 40.88
N GLN A 139 -7.23 -0.47 41.02
CA GLN A 139 -6.55 -0.55 42.32
C GLN A 139 -7.03 0.53 43.29
N ALA A 140 -7.11 1.78 42.84
CA ALA A 140 -7.61 2.89 43.65
C ALA A 140 -9.06 2.66 44.14
N LEU A 141 -9.94 2.22 43.24
CA LEU A 141 -11.33 1.90 43.59
C LEU A 141 -11.46 0.68 44.50
N SER A 142 -10.56 -0.31 44.36
CA SER A 142 -10.51 -1.47 45.25
C SER A 142 -10.15 -1.09 46.69
N GLU A 143 -9.15 -0.22 46.87
CA GLU A 143 -8.76 0.31 48.18
C GLU A 143 -9.89 1.13 48.79
N GLN A 144 -10.56 1.96 47.99
CA GLN A 144 -11.70 2.75 48.42
C GLN A 144 -12.87 1.87 48.87
N LEU A 145 -13.19 0.80 48.12
CA LEU A 145 -14.19 -0.18 48.50
C LEU A 145 -13.85 -0.90 49.81
N LYS A 146 -12.57 -1.26 50.03
CA LYS A 146 -12.13 -1.87 51.31
C LYS A 146 -12.35 -0.92 52.48
N MET A 147 -11.98 0.36 52.33
CA MET A 147 -12.20 1.38 53.37
C MET A 147 -13.68 1.56 53.69
N MET A 148 -14.55 1.58 52.68
CA MET A 148 -16.00 1.70 52.89
C MET A 148 -16.61 0.48 53.57
N ASN A 149 -16.15 -0.73 53.24
CA ASN A 149 -16.61 -1.93 53.94
C ASN A 149 -16.22 -1.90 55.43
N ALA A 150 -15.01 -1.43 55.75
CA ALA A 150 -14.60 -1.24 57.15
C ALA A 150 -15.50 -0.24 57.87
N LYS A 151 -15.76 0.93 57.26
CA LYS A 151 -16.66 1.95 57.83
C LYS A 151 -18.11 1.47 57.96
N LEU A 152 -18.59 0.60 57.06
CA LEU A 152 -19.94 0.04 57.15
C LEU A 152 -20.07 -0.90 58.35
N ASN A 153 -19.04 -1.70 58.62
CA ASN A 153 -18.99 -2.59 59.79
C ASN A 153 -18.99 -1.80 61.10
N GLU A 154 -18.45 -0.58 61.09
CA GLU A 154 -18.49 0.37 62.21
C GLU A 154 -19.78 1.22 62.25
N GLY A 155 -20.69 1.05 61.29
CA GLY A 155 -21.94 1.81 61.19
C GLY A 155 -21.78 3.26 60.75
N LEU A 156 -20.63 3.65 60.20
CA LEU A 156 -20.27 5.03 59.84
C LEU A 156 -20.69 5.44 58.42
N VAL A 157 -21.09 4.49 57.57
CA VAL A 157 -21.55 4.76 56.19
C VAL A 157 -22.78 3.92 55.84
N ALA A 158 -23.58 4.37 54.87
CA ALA A 158 -24.78 3.65 54.45
C ALA A 158 -24.44 2.48 53.51
N LYS A 159 -25.29 1.45 53.50
CA LYS A 159 -25.17 0.31 52.58
C LYS A 159 -25.28 0.74 51.11
N SER A 160 -26.00 1.83 50.82
CA SER A 160 -26.07 2.44 49.49
C SER A 160 -24.68 2.84 48.99
N ASP A 161 -23.88 3.49 49.83
CA ASP A 161 -22.59 4.07 49.45
C ASP A 161 -21.56 2.97 49.13
N VAL A 162 -21.58 1.89 49.92
CA VAL A 162 -20.76 0.69 49.65
C VAL A 162 -21.20 0.02 48.34
N SER A 163 -22.51 -0.02 48.07
CA SER A 163 -23.04 -0.62 46.84
C SER A 163 -22.66 0.19 45.61
N GLU A 164 -22.68 1.53 45.70
CA GLU A 164 -22.26 2.44 44.63
C GLU A 164 -20.76 2.30 44.33
N ALA A 165 -19.93 2.25 45.37
CA ALA A 165 -18.51 2.02 45.19
C ALA A 165 -18.17 0.65 44.62
N ASN A 166 -18.90 -0.40 45.04
CA ASN A 166 -18.76 -1.71 44.45
C ASN A 166 -19.13 -1.67 42.96
N ALA A 167 -20.20 -0.97 42.57
CA ALA A 167 -20.56 -0.80 41.17
C ALA A 167 -19.43 -0.11 40.36
N GLN A 168 -18.82 0.95 40.90
CA GLN A 168 -17.68 1.61 40.24
C GLN A 168 -16.46 0.69 40.12
N TYR A 169 -16.13 -0.06 41.16
CA TYR A 169 -15.04 -1.05 41.11
C TYR A 169 -15.30 -2.14 40.06
N GLN A 170 -16.53 -2.69 39.99
CA GLN A 170 -16.87 -3.69 38.96
C GLN A 170 -16.80 -3.10 37.55
N ASN A 171 -17.22 -1.85 37.34
CA ASN A 171 -17.09 -1.16 36.06
C ASN A 171 -15.62 -0.94 35.67
N ALA A 172 -14.77 -0.49 36.59
CA ALA A 172 -13.34 -0.32 36.34
C ALA A 172 -12.65 -1.66 36.01
N ARG A 173 -13.01 -2.73 36.72
CA ARG A 173 -12.54 -4.09 36.40
C ARG A 173 -12.96 -4.53 35.00
N ALA A 174 -14.21 -4.27 34.60
CA ALA A 174 -14.68 -4.57 33.25
C ALA A 174 -13.90 -3.77 32.18
N ASN A 175 -13.64 -2.48 32.42
CA ASN A 175 -12.85 -1.63 31.53
C ASN A 175 -11.38 -2.08 31.42
N ARG A 176 -10.76 -2.51 32.52
CA ARG A 176 -9.41 -3.10 32.54
C ARG A 176 -9.37 -4.39 31.72
N MET A 177 -10.39 -5.23 31.81
CA MET A 177 -10.47 -6.45 30.99
C MET A 177 -10.61 -6.12 29.51
N ALA A 178 -11.45 -5.14 29.15
CA ALA A 178 -11.64 -4.71 27.77
C ALA A 178 -10.35 -4.12 27.16
N THR A 179 -9.65 -3.27 27.90
CA THR A 179 -8.38 -2.67 27.45
C THR A 179 -7.25 -3.71 27.36
N HIS A 180 -7.24 -4.70 28.24
CA HIS A 180 -6.29 -5.82 28.13
C HIS A 180 -6.49 -6.62 26.84
N VAL A 181 -7.74 -6.90 26.44
CA VAL A 181 -8.04 -7.55 25.15
C VAL A 181 -7.59 -6.66 23.99
N GLN A 182 -7.83 -5.35 24.04
CA GLN A 182 -7.34 -4.44 23.00
C GLN A 182 -5.82 -4.38 22.89
N LEU A 183 -5.11 -4.49 24.02
CA LEU A 183 -3.65 -4.58 24.03
C LEU A 183 -3.18 -5.86 23.30
N ILE A 184 -3.79 -7.01 23.61
CA ILE A 184 -3.47 -8.27 22.92
C ILE A 184 -3.71 -8.12 21.42
N LEU A 185 -4.88 -7.61 21.01
CA LEU A 185 -5.21 -7.41 19.59
C LEU A 185 -4.23 -6.45 18.89
N ALA A 186 -3.82 -5.36 19.57
CA ALA A 186 -2.83 -4.43 19.02
C ALA A 186 -1.45 -5.09 18.86
N GLN A 187 -1.05 -5.95 19.80
CA GLN A 187 0.21 -6.70 19.73
C GLN A 187 0.17 -7.73 18.58
N GLU A 188 -0.95 -8.43 18.40
CA GLU A 188 -1.15 -9.36 17.28
C GLU A 188 -1.11 -8.62 15.94
N GLN A 189 -1.73 -7.44 15.83
CA GLN A 189 -1.67 -6.62 14.62
C GLN A 189 -0.24 -6.18 14.29
N LEU A 190 0.54 -5.77 15.30
CA LEU A 190 1.95 -5.45 15.08
C LEU A 190 2.75 -6.69 14.68
N GLN A 191 2.50 -7.83 15.31
CA GLN A 191 3.15 -9.11 15.02
C GLN A 191 2.88 -9.60 13.59
N GLN A 192 1.69 -9.32 13.03
CA GLN A 192 1.38 -9.61 11.63
C GLN A 192 2.29 -8.86 10.65
N LEU A 193 2.73 -7.64 11.01
CA LEU A 193 3.59 -6.80 10.17
C LEU A 193 5.08 -7.09 10.40
N VAL A 194 5.53 -7.12 11.65
CA VAL A 194 6.97 -7.22 12.01
C VAL A 194 7.45 -8.66 12.21
N GLY A 195 6.54 -9.63 12.15
CA GLY A 195 6.79 -11.01 12.55
C GLY A 195 6.79 -11.20 14.07
N SER A 196 7.12 -12.41 14.53
CA SER A 196 7.17 -12.74 15.95
C SER A 196 8.22 -11.90 16.69
N TYR A 197 7.79 -11.12 17.67
CA TYR A 197 8.67 -10.36 18.55
C TYR A 197 8.37 -10.71 20.02
N ARG A 198 9.41 -10.82 20.85
CA ARG A 198 9.29 -10.95 22.31
C ARG A 198 9.85 -9.73 23.05
N ASP A 199 10.34 -8.76 22.30
CA ASP A 199 11.02 -7.59 22.83
C ASP A 199 10.01 -6.57 23.37
N HIS A 200 10.36 -5.90 24.47
CA HIS A 200 9.60 -4.73 24.92
C HIS A 200 9.80 -3.57 23.93
N LEU A 201 8.72 -2.85 23.63
CA LEU A 201 8.76 -1.69 22.74
C LEU A 201 9.39 -0.48 23.45
N ALA A 202 10.14 0.33 22.71
CA ALA A 202 10.64 1.61 23.21
C ALA A 202 9.46 2.56 23.45
N VAL A 203 9.43 3.16 24.63
CA VAL A 203 8.31 4.01 25.07
C VAL A 203 8.61 5.47 24.78
N LEU A 204 7.56 6.26 24.57
CA LEU A 204 7.69 7.69 24.35
C LEU A 204 8.22 8.38 25.61
N ARG A 205 9.24 9.23 25.44
CA ARG A 205 9.80 10.01 26.54
C ARG A 205 8.74 10.84 27.26
N GLU A 206 8.88 10.98 28.59
CA GLU A 206 7.97 11.81 29.39
C GLU A 206 8.22 13.31 29.17
N ASP A 207 9.46 13.71 28.85
CA ASP A 207 9.86 15.10 28.55
C ASP A 207 9.60 15.51 27.10
N PHE A 208 8.81 14.73 26.36
CA PHE A 208 8.47 15.03 24.97
C PHE A 208 7.78 16.41 24.87
N GLN A 209 8.47 17.35 24.23
CA GLN A 209 7.93 18.66 23.88
C GLN A 209 7.56 18.68 22.40
N PHE A 210 6.29 18.99 22.14
CA PHE A 210 5.70 18.97 20.82
C PHE A 210 6.28 20.09 19.95
N GLN A 211 6.79 19.73 18.78
CA GLN A 211 7.33 20.69 17.82
C GLN A 211 6.26 20.99 16.78
N LYS A 212 6.04 22.27 16.46
CA LYS A 212 5.16 22.64 15.35
C LYS A 212 5.64 21.96 14.05
N PRO A 213 4.73 21.48 13.19
CA PRO A 213 5.12 20.99 11.88
C PRO A 213 5.89 22.08 11.14
N VAL A 214 7.05 21.72 10.59
CA VAL A 214 7.88 22.63 9.78
C VAL A 214 7.73 22.22 8.32
N PRO A 215 7.33 23.13 7.40
CA PRO A 215 7.09 24.58 7.59
C PRO A 215 5.83 24.94 8.41
N ASP A 216 5.84 26.08 9.11
CA ASP A 216 4.69 26.59 9.94
C ASP A 216 3.60 27.29 9.08
N ASN A 217 3.64 27.12 7.75
CA ASN A 217 2.71 27.75 6.81
C ASN A 217 2.07 26.70 5.90
N MET A 218 0.74 26.69 5.88
CA MET A 218 -0.08 25.80 5.04
C MET A 218 0.24 25.96 3.54
N GLN A 219 0.51 27.18 3.06
CA GLN A 219 0.78 27.41 1.63
C GLN A 219 2.07 26.73 1.17
N ASP A 220 3.06 26.63 2.06
CA ASP A 220 4.32 25.94 1.76
C ASP A 220 4.10 24.43 1.64
N TRP A 221 3.24 23.84 2.47
CA TRP A 221 2.83 22.44 2.34
C TRP A 221 2.07 22.17 1.03
N GLU A 222 1.18 23.06 0.61
CA GLU A 222 0.49 22.94 -0.68
C GLU A 222 1.48 23.00 -1.86
N ASN A 223 2.45 23.92 -1.82
CA ASN A 223 3.49 24.03 -2.85
C ASN A 223 4.39 22.77 -2.91
N LEU A 224 4.74 22.22 -1.74
CA LEU A 224 5.45 20.94 -1.64
C LEU A 224 4.61 19.81 -2.23
N ALA A 225 3.31 19.74 -1.92
CA ALA A 225 2.44 18.73 -2.48
C ALA A 225 2.36 18.78 -4.00
N MET A 226 2.23 19.97 -4.59
CA MET A 226 2.16 20.15 -6.05
C MET A 226 3.41 19.64 -6.78
N SER A 227 4.56 19.67 -6.12
CA SER A 227 5.85 19.25 -6.70
C SER A 227 6.24 17.81 -6.36
N GLN A 228 5.89 17.30 -5.17
CA GLN A 228 6.41 16.04 -4.63
C GLN A 228 5.35 14.97 -4.34
N ASN A 229 4.06 15.30 -4.34
CA ASN A 229 3.01 14.34 -4.03
C ASN A 229 3.03 13.18 -5.04
N LEU A 230 3.16 11.96 -4.52
CA LEU A 230 3.28 10.75 -5.31
C LEU A 230 2.00 10.43 -6.10
N GLY A 231 0.82 10.78 -5.59
CA GLY A 231 -0.46 10.63 -6.29
C GLY A 231 -0.58 11.54 -7.53
N ILE A 232 -0.11 12.79 -7.43
CA ILE A 232 -0.02 13.70 -8.59
C ILE A 232 0.99 13.14 -9.61
N LEU A 233 2.17 12.68 -9.15
CA LEU A 233 3.18 12.09 -10.03
C LEU A 233 2.67 10.82 -10.74
N GLN A 234 1.92 9.97 -10.03
CA GLN A 234 1.27 8.78 -10.59
C GLN A 234 0.29 9.20 -11.69
N ALA A 235 -0.61 10.16 -11.43
CA ALA A 235 -1.58 10.62 -12.41
C ALA A 235 -0.92 11.29 -13.63
N LYS A 236 0.16 12.08 -13.43
CA LYS A 236 0.96 12.65 -14.53
C LYS A 236 1.57 11.54 -15.41
N THR A 237 2.12 10.51 -14.78
CA THR A 237 2.73 9.37 -15.48
C THR A 237 1.68 8.52 -16.19
N GLN A 238 0.49 8.35 -15.60
CA GLN A 238 -0.64 7.68 -16.22
C GLN A 238 -1.14 8.42 -17.47
N ARG A 239 -1.16 9.76 -17.45
CA ARG A 239 -1.46 10.56 -18.65
C ARG A 239 -0.42 10.32 -19.74
N ARG A 240 0.88 10.34 -19.39
CA ARG A 240 1.96 10.03 -20.33
C ARG A 240 1.83 8.62 -20.92
N TYR A 241 1.46 7.63 -20.09
CA TYR A 241 1.19 6.26 -20.53
C TYR A 241 0.03 6.20 -21.54
N ALA A 242 -1.06 6.94 -21.31
CA ALA A 242 -2.17 7.03 -22.24
C ALA A 242 -1.76 7.72 -23.57
N GLU A 243 -0.88 8.72 -23.51
CA GLU A 243 -0.30 9.36 -24.70
C GLU A 243 0.59 8.40 -25.49
N ASP A 244 1.42 7.61 -24.82
CA ASP A 244 2.21 6.52 -25.43
C ASP A 244 1.30 5.48 -26.08
N ALA A 245 0.25 5.02 -25.39
CA ALA A 245 -0.74 4.10 -25.95
C ALA A 245 -1.39 4.64 -27.23
N LYS A 246 -1.71 5.94 -27.26
CA LYS A 246 -2.21 6.62 -28.47
C LYS A 246 -1.18 6.63 -29.60
N ARG A 247 0.12 6.79 -29.29
CA ARG A 247 1.20 6.70 -30.29
C ARG A 247 1.33 5.29 -30.86
N VAL A 248 1.18 4.26 -30.03
CA VAL A 248 1.13 2.85 -30.46
C VAL A 248 -0.05 2.60 -31.41
N GLU A 249 -1.25 3.08 -31.09
CA GLU A 249 -2.41 2.94 -31.99
C GLU A 249 -2.23 3.69 -33.31
N LYS A 250 -1.55 4.84 -33.30
CA LYS A 250 -1.16 5.54 -34.53
C LYS A 250 -0.10 4.79 -35.32
N ALA A 251 0.75 4.01 -34.65
CA ALA A 251 1.80 3.26 -35.29
C ALA A 251 1.27 2.15 -36.21
N ALA A 252 0.07 1.64 -35.92
CA ALA A 252 -0.63 0.68 -36.77
C ALA A 252 -1.02 1.20 -38.17
N LEU A 253 -0.85 2.50 -38.45
CA LEU A 253 -1.04 3.09 -39.79
C LEU A 253 0.18 2.92 -40.71
N TYR A 254 1.35 2.61 -40.14
CA TYR A 254 2.59 2.46 -40.90
C TYR A 254 2.77 1.00 -41.35
N PRO A 255 3.48 0.76 -42.47
CA PRO A 255 3.85 -0.58 -42.88
C PRO A 255 4.80 -1.21 -41.86
N GLN A 256 4.74 -2.53 -41.75
CA GLN A 256 5.71 -3.34 -41.03
C GLN A 256 6.62 -4.02 -42.06
N VAL A 257 7.93 -3.94 -41.87
CA VAL A 257 8.92 -4.56 -42.75
C VAL A 257 9.79 -5.51 -41.94
N GLU A 258 9.84 -6.78 -42.35
CA GLU A 258 10.62 -7.82 -41.69
C GLU A 258 11.47 -8.58 -42.72
N ALA A 259 12.70 -8.94 -42.37
CA ALA A 259 13.47 -9.94 -43.10
C ALA A 259 13.06 -11.33 -42.62
N VAL A 260 12.82 -12.23 -43.56
CA VAL A 260 12.43 -13.62 -43.28
C VAL A 260 13.40 -14.54 -44.00
N GLY A 261 14.01 -15.44 -43.25
CA GLY A 261 14.81 -16.56 -43.76
C GLY A 261 14.15 -17.87 -43.35
N THR A 262 13.92 -18.78 -44.28
CA THR A 262 13.40 -20.12 -44.00
C THR A 262 14.33 -21.15 -44.63
N TYR A 263 14.63 -22.22 -43.89
CA TYR A 263 15.34 -23.37 -44.37
C TYR A 263 14.61 -24.62 -43.89
N GLY A 264 14.31 -25.56 -44.77
CA GLY A 264 13.53 -26.73 -44.40
C GLY A 264 13.69 -27.92 -45.33
N TYR A 265 13.04 -29.00 -44.95
CA TYR A 265 12.94 -30.23 -45.71
C TYR A 265 11.48 -30.64 -45.78
N SER A 266 11.02 -30.98 -46.98
CA SER A 266 9.68 -31.50 -47.21
C SER A 266 9.77 -32.87 -47.87
N LYS A 267 8.96 -33.81 -47.37
CA LYS A 267 8.82 -35.17 -47.89
C LYS A 267 7.37 -35.50 -48.13
N GLN A 268 7.05 -36.08 -49.28
CA GLN A 268 5.70 -36.51 -49.61
C GLN A 268 5.65 -38.01 -49.93
N SER A 269 4.64 -38.71 -49.43
CA SER A 269 4.47 -40.15 -49.66
C SER A 269 3.01 -40.50 -49.99
N PRO A 270 2.72 -41.13 -51.14
CA PRO A 270 3.66 -41.56 -52.19
C PRO A 270 4.32 -40.38 -52.92
N GLU A 271 5.55 -40.57 -53.39
CA GLU A 271 6.26 -39.59 -54.22
C GLU A 271 5.48 -39.38 -55.54
N SER A 272 5.42 -38.13 -56.00
CA SER A 272 4.74 -37.78 -57.25
C SER A 272 5.69 -36.96 -58.12
N ILE A 273 5.52 -37.04 -59.44
CA ILE A 273 6.34 -36.30 -60.42
C ILE A 273 6.25 -34.77 -60.18
N MET A 274 5.16 -34.30 -59.55
CA MET A 274 4.94 -32.90 -59.18
C MET A 274 5.35 -32.54 -57.74
N SER A 275 5.81 -33.49 -56.94
CA SER A 275 6.21 -33.29 -55.54
C SER A 275 7.38 -34.21 -55.20
N GLN A 276 8.59 -33.68 -55.41
CA GLN A 276 9.84 -34.34 -55.04
C GLN A 276 10.20 -34.03 -53.59
N ASP A 277 10.73 -35.04 -52.90
CA ASP A 277 11.42 -34.86 -51.62
C ASP A 277 12.58 -33.89 -51.79
N GLY A 278 12.68 -32.88 -50.92
CA GLY A 278 13.68 -31.85 -51.13
C GLY A 278 13.91 -30.90 -49.96
N GLN A 279 15.13 -30.39 -49.90
CA GLN A 279 15.46 -29.20 -49.11
C GLN A 279 14.95 -27.96 -49.83
N PHE A 280 14.47 -26.99 -49.07
CA PHE A 280 14.11 -25.68 -49.58
C PHE A 280 14.68 -24.60 -48.67
N ASP A 281 15.20 -23.55 -49.28
CA ASP A 281 15.70 -22.36 -48.62
C ASP A 281 15.11 -21.11 -49.27
N GLN A 282 14.77 -20.13 -48.45
CA GLN A 282 14.19 -18.87 -48.92
C GLN A 282 14.66 -17.75 -48.02
N VAL A 283 15.20 -16.69 -48.61
CA VAL A 283 15.47 -15.43 -47.92
C VAL A 283 14.71 -14.32 -48.64
N GLY A 284 13.98 -13.51 -47.90
CA GLY A 284 13.18 -12.43 -48.46
C GLY A 284 12.91 -11.32 -47.46
N VAL A 285 12.34 -10.23 -47.97
CA VAL A 285 11.83 -9.13 -47.15
C VAL A 285 10.31 -9.10 -47.34
N GLU A 286 9.59 -9.18 -46.24
CA GLU A 286 8.13 -9.13 -46.20
C GLU A 286 7.71 -7.73 -45.73
N MET A 287 6.88 -7.05 -46.53
CA MET A 287 6.23 -5.81 -46.14
C MET A 287 4.74 -6.05 -45.97
N ASN A 288 4.23 -5.81 -44.77
CA ASN A 288 2.81 -5.87 -44.46
C ASN A 288 2.27 -4.47 -44.18
N TRP A 289 1.31 -4.00 -44.97
CA TRP A 289 0.66 -2.70 -44.77
C TRP A 289 -0.86 -2.82 -44.81
N ASN A 290 -1.48 -2.64 -43.64
CA ASN A 290 -2.93 -2.63 -43.50
C ASN A 290 -3.52 -1.29 -43.93
N ILE A 291 -3.72 -1.09 -45.23
CA ILE A 291 -4.24 0.17 -45.81
C ILE A 291 -5.69 0.44 -45.35
N TYR A 292 -6.52 -0.61 -45.27
CA TYR A 292 -7.90 -0.52 -44.79
C TYR A 292 -8.30 -1.77 -44.02
N ASN A 293 -8.78 -1.61 -42.80
CA ASN A 293 -9.21 -2.70 -41.91
C ASN A 293 -10.64 -2.51 -41.38
N GLY A 294 -11.55 -2.00 -42.21
CA GLY A 294 -12.94 -1.76 -41.83
C GLY A 294 -13.11 -0.61 -40.83
N GLY A 295 -12.18 0.35 -40.80
CA GLY A 295 -12.21 1.49 -39.89
C GLY A 295 -11.75 1.20 -38.46
N ARG A 296 -11.27 -0.02 -38.17
CA ARG A 296 -10.80 -0.44 -36.83
C ARG A 296 -9.68 0.47 -36.32
N THR A 297 -8.63 0.73 -37.11
CA THR A 297 -7.51 1.58 -36.68
C THR A 297 -7.96 2.99 -36.31
N GLN A 298 -8.87 3.58 -37.10
CA GLN A 298 -9.38 4.92 -36.81
C GLN A 298 -10.19 4.98 -35.51
N LYS A 299 -10.99 3.95 -35.24
CA LYS A 299 -11.74 3.84 -33.99
C LYS A 299 -10.81 3.62 -32.78
N SER A 300 -9.77 2.80 -32.91
CA SER A 300 -8.78 2.62 -31.84
C SER A 300 -8.01 3.91 -31.53
N ILE A 301 -7.57 4.66 -32.54
CA ILE A 301 -6.93 5.97 -32.34
C ILE A 301 -7.87 6.95 -31.65
N LYS A 302 -9.14 6.99 -32.05
CA LYS A 302 -10.16 7.84 -31.41
C LYS A 302 -10.39 7.41 -29.96
N GLN A 303 -10.50 6.12 -29.68
CA GLN A 303 -10.64 5.58 -28.32
C GLN A 303 -9.43 5.96 -27.45
N ALA A 304 -8.20 5.78 -27.95
CA ALA A 304 -6.99 6.17 -27.24
C ALA A 304 -6.93 7.68 -26.99
N ALA A 305 -7.40 8.51 -27.92
CA ALA A 305 -7.50 9.96 -27.71
C ALA A 305 -8.49 10.32 -26.59
N ILE A 306 -9.64 9.63 -26.50
CA ILE A 306 -10.58 9.80 -25.37
C ILE A 306 -9.96 9.31 -24.05
N ASN A 307 -9.17 8.24 -24.07
CA ASN A 307 -8.46 7.77 -22.87
C ASN A 307 -7.39 8.77 -22.38
N VAL A 308 -6.76 9.53 -23.27
CA VAL A 308 -5.88 10.65 -22.89
C VAL A 308 -6.68 11.74 -22.19
N GLN A 309 -7.83 12.16 -22.74
CA GLN A 309 -8.71 13.16 -22.10
C GLN A 309 -9.23 12.68 -20.74
N LYS A 310 -9.59 11.40 -20.62
CA LYS A 310 -9.93 10.78 -19.33
C LYS A 310 -8.78 10.89 -18.33
N SER A 311 -7.55 10.61 -18.76
CA SER A 311 -6.36 10.66 -17.90
C SER A 311 -6.01 12.08 -17.47
N GLU A 312 -6.28 13.07 -18.32
CA GLU A 312 -6.16 14.50 -17.99
C GLU A 312 -7.17 14.92 -16.92
N ALA A 313 -8.45 14.53 -17.06
CA ALA A 313 -9.46 14.78 -16.03
C ALA A 313 -9.12 14.08 -14.69
N LEU A 314 -8.56 12.87 -14.73
CA LEU A 314 -8.09 12.17 -13.53
C LEU A 314 -6.87 12.85 -12.89
N LEU A 315 -5.99 13.46 -13.68
CA LEU A 315 -4.89 14.28 -13.17
C LEU A 315 -5.43 15.51 -12.44
N ASP A 316 -6.39 16.22 -13.01
CA ASP A 316 -7.04 17.36 -12.34
C ASP A 316 -7.71 16.94 -11.02
N ALA A 317 -8.37 15.78 -11.01
CA ALA A 317 -8.95 15.21 -9.79
C ALA A 317 -7.87 14.87 -8.75
N ALA A 318 -6.74 14.29 -9.17
CA ALA A 318 -5.61 13.96 -8.28
C ALA A 318 -4.97 15.22 -7.67
N VAL A 319 -4.82 16.29 -8.45
CA VAL A 319 -4.31 17.59 -7.97
C VAL A 319 -5.25 18.18 -6.91
N ARG A 320 -6.56 18.21 -7.18
CA ARG A 320 -7.56 18.71 -6.21
C ARG A 320 -7.64 17.88 -4.95
N LYS A 321 -7.53 16.55 -5.10
CA LYS A 321 -7.49 15.61 -3.97
C LYS A 321 -6.26 15.85 -3.11
N ALA A 322 -5.07 15.91 -3.70
CA ALA A 322 -3.83 16.18 -2.97
C ALA A 322 -3.88 17.51 -2.21
N ALA A 323 -4.38 18.58 -2.83
CA ALA A 323 -4.56 19.87 -2.14
C ALA A 323 -5.52 19.77 -0.94
N THR A 324 -6.63 19.04 -1.10
CA THR A 324 -7.61 18.81 -0.03
C THR A 324 -7.03 17.96 1.10
N ASP A 325 -6.30 16.90 0.76
CA ASP A 325 -5.69 15.97 1.72
C ASP A 325 -4.62 16.69 2.55
N VAL A 326 -3.76 17.50 1.92
CA VAL A 326 -2.74 18.30 2.61
C VAL A 326 -3.36 19.33 3.53
N LYS A 327 -4.39 20.05 3.05
CA LYS A 327 -5.14 21.00 3.88
C LYS A 327 -5.77 20.32 5.10
N LYS A 328 -6.40 19.16 4.89
CA LYS A 328 -6.99 18.37 5.96
C LYS A 328 -5.93 17.92 6.98
N SER A 329 -4.83 17.32 6.52
CA SER A 329 -3.76 16.85 7.39
C SER A 329 -3.08 17.98 8.15
N TYR A 330 -2.88 19.15 7.53
CA TYR A 330 -2.31 20.33 8.19
C TYR A 330 -3.21 20.83 9.32
N LEU A 331 -4.49 21.07 9.01
CA LEU A 331 -5.47 21.53 10.01
C LEU A 331 -5.68 20.50 11.13
N GLN A 332 -5.56 19.21 10.82
CA GLN A 332 -5.63 18.14 11.80
C GLN A 332 -4.45 18.23 12.79
N VAL A 333 -3.21 18.35 12.31
CA VAL A 333 -2.03 18.50 13.18
C VAL A 333 -2.11 19.77 14.04
N GLU A 334 -2.53 20.90 13.45
CA GLU A 334 -2.75 22.15 14.19
C GLU A 334 -3.82 21.99 15.29
N THR A 335 -4.94 21.36 14.96
CA THR A 335 -6.02 21.09 15.91
C THR A 335 -5.57 20.14 17.02
N ASP A 336 -4.79 19.11 16.70
CA ASP A 336 -4.33 18.13 17.68
C ASP A 336 -3.30 18.73 18.63
N GLN A 337 -2.47 19.66 18.16
CA GLN A 337 -1.59 20.43 19.04
C GLN A 337 -2.41 21.20 20.08
N ALA A 338 -3.45 21.93 19.66
CA ALA A 338 -4.32 22.70 20.56
C ALA A 338 -5.11 21.79 21.51
N LYS A 339 -5.70 20.70 20.98
CA LYS A 339 -6.40 19.69 21.79
C LYS A 339 -5.49 19.11 22.85
N LEU A 340 -4.27 18.74 22.49
CA LEU A 340 -3.34 18.10 23.41
C LEU A 340 -2.92 19.02 24.56
N GLN A 341 -2.68 20.31 24.29
CA GLN A 341 -2.43 21.31 25.32
C GLN A 341 -3.63 21.45 26.26
N ALA A 342 -4.85 21.55 25.71
CA ALA A 342 -6.07 21.64 26.49
C ALA A 342 -6.33 20.36 27.32
N ARG A 343 -6.12 19.17 26.75
CA ARG A 343 -6.27 17.88 27.44
C ARG A 343 -5.23 17.68 28.53
N LYS A 344 -3.99 18.14 28.34
CA LYS A 344 -2.97 18.14 29.39
C LYS A 344 -3.40 19.01 30.58
N ALA A 345 -3.81 20.25 30.31
CA ALA A 345 -4.29 21.16 31.37
C ALA A 345 -5.53 20.62 32.09
N ALA A 346 -6.46 19.99 31.35
CA ALA A 346 -7.62 19.31 31.91
C ALA A 346 -7.22 18.13 32.81
N MET A 347 -6.29 17.28 32.36
CA MET A 347 -5.76 16.17 33.16
C MET A 347 -5.12 16.67 34.47
N ASP A 348 -4.25 17.68 34.39
CA ASP A 348 -3.56 18.24 35.56
C ASP A 348 -4.58 18.84 36.55
N SER A 349 -5.56 19.59 36.04
CA SER A 349 -6.63 20.19 36.86
C SER A 349 -7.53 19.12 37.49
N SER A 350 -7.97 18.12 36.73
CA SER A 350 -8.79 17.03 37.26
C SER A 350 -8.04 16.19 38.28
N ALA A 351 -6.72 16.01 38.13
CA ALA A 351 -5.89 15.33 39.12
C ALA A 351 -5.82 16.10 40.44
N ILE A 352 -5.71 17.44 40.39
CA ILE A 352 -5.76 18.29 41.59
C ILE A 352 -7.15 18.19 42.26
N VAL A 353 -8.23 18.30 41.48
CA VAL A 353 -9.61 18.20 42.01
C VAL A 353 -9.88 16.84 42.64
N SER A 354 -9.38 15.76 42.05
CA SER A 354 -9.49 14.41 42.60
C SER A 354 -8.79 14.29 43.95
N LYS A 355 -7.53 14.75 44.05
CA LYS A 355 -6.78 14.77 45.32
C LYS A 355 -7.45 15.65 46.38
N ALA A 356 -7.90 16.84 46.01
CA ALA A 356 -8.60 17.74 46.92
C ALA A 356 -9.93 17.16 47.40
N SER A 357 -10.69 16.49 46.52
CA SER A 357 -11.96 15.85 46.91
C SER A 357 -11.72 14.69 47.88
N GLN A 358 -10.65 13.91 47.68
CA GLN A 358 -10.28 12.84 48.59
C GLN A 358 -9.93 13.38 49.99
N ALA A 359 -9.16 14.48 50.07
CA ALA A 359 -8.84 15.13 51.34
C ALA A 359 -10.10 15.70 52.03
N GLN A 360 -10.95 16.41 51.28
CA GLN A 360 -12.21 16.97 51.80
C GLN A 360 -13.18 15.89 52.33
N TYR A 361 -13.21 14.72 51.71
CA TYR A 361 -13.99 13.59 52.23
C TYR A 361 -13.44 13.05 53.56
N GLN A 362 -12.11 13.02 53.74
CA GLN A 362 -11.50 12.62 55.02
C GLN A 362 -11.83 13.62 56.15
N GLU A 363 -12.05 14.88 55.81
CA GLU A 363 -12.49 15.94 56.73
C GLU A 363 -14.01 16.04 56.88
N GLY A 364 -14.78 15.22 56.16
CA GLY A 364 -16.25 15.22 56.20
C GLY A 364 -16.91 16.38 55.43
N LEU A 365 -16.17 17.13 54.62
CA LEU A 365 -16.64 18.28 53.84
C LEU A 365 -17.26 17.89 52.48
N LYS A 366 -17.05 16.64 52.02
CA LYS A 366 -17.59 16.11 50.76
C LYS A 366 -18.18 14.73 50.95
N THR A 367 -19.12 14.37 50.08
CA THR A 367 -19.69 13.02 50.04
C THR A 367 -18.77 12.05 49.31
N MET A 368 -18.95 10.75 49.52
CA MET A 368 -18.19 9.74 48.80
C MET A 368 -18.47 9.77 47.29
N VAL A 369 -19.71 10.08 46.90
CA VAL A 369 -20.13 10.24 45.51
C VAL A 369 -19.31 11.32 44.82
N ASP A 370 -19.04 12.44 45.49
CA ASP A 370 -18.21 13.53 44.95
C ASP A 370 -16.77 13.08 44.69
N VAL A 371 -16.21 12.23 45.55
CA VAL A 371 -14.86 11.67 45.38
C VAL A 371 -14.81 10.72 44.19
N LEU A 372 -15.78 9.79 44.11
CA LEU A 372 -15.88 8.83 43.00
C LEU A 372 -16.05 9.56 41.66
N LEU A 373 -16.89 10.60 41.62
CA LEU A 373 -17.07 11.44 40.43
C LEU A 373 -15.78 12.17 40.05
N ALA A 374 -15.09 12.78 41.01
CA ALA A 374 -13.84 13.50 40.77
C ALA A 374 -12.72 12.57 40.26
N GLN A 375 -12.59 11.36 40.82
CA GLN A 375 -11.65 10.35 40.35
C GLN A 375 -11.99 9.89 38.93
N ARG A 376 -13.25 9.55 38.64
CA ARG A 376 -13.69 9.14 37.30
C ARG A 376 -13.37 10.22 36.26
N ASN A 377 -13.61 11.49 36.60
CA ASN A 377 -13.29 12.61 35.70
C ASN A 377 -11.76 12.74 35.49
N ALA A 378 -10.95 12.54 36.52
CA ALA A 378 -9.49 12.55 36.40
C ALA A 378 -8.97 11.40 35.53
N PHE A 379 -9.52 10.19 35.68
CA PHE A 379 -9.16 9.05 34.83
C PHE A 379 -9.59 9.26 33.38
N SER A 380 -10.81 9.74 33.14
CA SER A 380 -11.28 10.10 31.80
C SER A 380 -10.40 11.17 31.14
N ALA A 381 -10.03 12.22 31.87
CA ALA A 381 -9.14 13.27 31.35
C ALA A 381 -7.74 12.73 31.03
N LYS A 382 -7.22 11.80 31.84
CA LYS A 382 -5.95 11.10 31.58
C LYS A 382 -6.02 10.23 30.33
N GLN A 383 -7.10 9.47 30.13
CA GLN A 383 -7.31 8.67 28.92
C GLN A 383 -7.37 9.56 27.67
N ASP A 384 -8.12 10.66 27.72
CA ASP A 384 -8.24 11.62 26.61
C ASP A 384 -6.87 12.24 26.25
N TYR A 385 -6.05 12.58 27.25
CA TYR A 385 -4.70 13.07 27.04
C TYR A 385 -3.80 12.02 26.38
N LEU A 386 -3.84 10.77 26.85
CA LEU A 386 -3.07 9.67 26.28
C LEU A 386 -3.44 9.41 24.82
N ASN A 387 -4.73 9.37 24.48
CA ASN A 387 -5.20 9.21 23.11
C ASN A 387 -4.69 10.34 22.21
N SER A 388 -4.91 11.59 22.64
CA SER A 388 -4.47 12.78 21.90
C SER A 388 -2.95 12.79 21.65
N LYS A 389 -2.15 12.23 22.58
CA LYS A 389 -0.70 12.16 22.48
C LYS A 389 -0.25 11.30 21.29
N TYR A 390 -0.89 10.14 21.10
CA TYR A 390 -0.55 9.23 20.00
C TYR A 390 -1.20 9.64 18.68
N ASP A 391 -2.42 10.19 18.71
CA ASP A 391 -3.10 10.70 17.52
C ASP A 391 -2.26 11.82 16.85
N TYR A 392 -1.70 12.73 17.65
CA TYR A 392 -0.81 13.78 17.14
C TYR A 392 0.41 13.20 16.40
N LEU A 393 1.08 12.19 16.96
CA LEU A 393 2.26 11.57 16.34
C LEU A 393 1.92 10.92 15.00
N LEU A 394 0.77 10.25 14.92
CA LEU A 394 0.30 9.63 13.69
C LEU A 394 -0.07 10.69 12.64
N HIS A 395 -0.77 11.75 13.04
CA HIS A 395 -1.18 12.80 12.11
C HIS A 395 0.00 13.63 11.58
N VAL A 396 1.09 13.77 12.34
CA VAL A 396 2.35 14.36 11.84
C VAL A 396 2.93 13.50 10.71
N LEU A 397 2.94 12.17 10.86
CA LEU A 397 3.38 11.27 9.78
C LEU A 397 2.46 11.33 8.56
N GLN A 398 1.14 11.38 8.78
CA GLN A 398 0.16 11.50 7.70
C GLN A 398 0.32 12.82 6.93
N LEU A 399 0.65 13.92 7.61
CA LEU A 399 0.97 15.19 6.94
C LEU A 399 2.21 15.04 6.03
N LYS A 400 3.29 14.43 6.54
CA LYS A 400 4.50 14.16 5.73
C LYS A 400 4.22 13.22 4.54
N ALA A 401 3.33 12.24 4.72
CA ALA A 401 2.88 11.34 3.64
C ALA A 401 2.05 12.09 2.59
N SER A 402 1.18 13.00 3.01
CA SER A 402 0.30 13.77 2.11
C SER A 402 1.06 14.62 1.09
N VAL A 403 2.30 15.03 1.40
CA VAL A 403 3.18 15.72 0.46
C VAL A 403 4.16 14.81 -0.27
N GLY A 404 4.15 13.50 0.02
CA GLY A 404 5.04 12.52 -0.59
C GLY A 404 6.46 12.53 -0.04
N ARG A 405 6.72 13.18 1.11
CA ARG A 405 8.06 13.30 1.71
C ARG A 405 8.37 12.21 2.74
N LEU A 406 7.36 11.48 3.20
CA LEU A 406 7.53 10.44 4.22
C LEU A 406 8.57 9.40 3.78
N GLY A 407 9.61 9.23 4.59
CA GLY A 407 10.63 8.19 4.41
C GLY A 407 11.38 7.86 5.70
N ASP A 408 12.43 7.04 5.57
CA ASP A 408 13.19 6.47 6.68
C ASP A 408 13.77 7.53 7.64
N LYS A 409 14.12 8.72 7.12
CA LYS A 409 14.60 9.84 7.94
C LYS A 409 13.54 10.35 8.92
N ASP A 410 12.29 10.40 8.49
CA ASP A 410 11.19 10.88 9.33
C ASP A 410 10.89 9.89 10.46
N LEU A 411 11.05 8.59 10.19
CA LEU A 411 10.98 7.56 11.23
C LEU A 411 12.12 7.71 12.24
N ALA A 412 13.34 7.98 11.78
CA ALA A 412 14.48 8.21 12.66
C ALA A 412 14.30 9.45 13.55
N GLU A 413 13.73 10.53 13.01
CA GLU A 413 13.35 11.73 13.78
C GLU A 413 12.35 11.40 14.89
N MET A 414 11.33 10.60 14.60
CA MET A 414 10.36 10.15 15.61
C MET A 414 10.97 9.17 16.61
N ASN A 415 11.88 8.31 16.15
CA ASN A 415 12.55 7.34 17.00
C ASN A 415 13.43 8.03 18.06
N ALA A 416 13.98 9.21 17.76
CA ALA A 416 14.70 10.02 18.73
C ALA A 416 13.84 10.46 19.94
N TRP A 417 12.52 10.40 19.83
CA TRP A 417 11.59 10.68 20.92
C TRP A 417 11.22 9.43 21.74
N LEU A 418 11.62 8.25 21.29
CA LEU A 418 11.44 6.99 21.99
C LEU A 418 12.69 6.68 22.83
N VAL A 419 12.50 6.11 24.01
CA VAL A 419 13.56 5.64 24.90
C VAL A 419 13.31 4.20 25.32
N SER A 420 14.38 3.50 25.70
CA SER A 420 14.22 2.15 26.22
C SER A 420 13.35 2.17 27.49
N PRO A 421 12.54 1.14 27.76
CA PRO A 421 11.73 1.06 28.98
C PRO A 421 12.56 1.16 30.27
N ALA A 422 13.82 0.72 30.23
CA ALA A 422 14.76 0.82 31.35
C ALA A 422 15.16 2.27 31.65
N GLU A 423 15.42 3.08 30.62
CA GLU A 423 15.77 4.50 30.78
C GLU A 423 14.57 5.35 31.19
N ALA A 424 13.36 4.99 30.76
CA ALA A 424 12.12 5.64 31.19
C ALA A 424 11.83 5.43 32.69
N ALA A 425 12.25 4.29 33.26
CA ALA A 425 12.03 3.98 34.68
C ALA A 425 13.01 4.70 35.63
N VAL A 426 14.22 5.07 35.16
CA VAL A 426 15.28 5.70 35.98
C VAL A 426 15.05 7.20 36.24
N LYS A 427 14.12 7.83 35.50
CA LYS A 427 13.76 9.26 35.66
C LYS A 427 12.54 9.52 36.55
N LYS A 428 11.97 8.49 37.16
CA LYS A 428 11.00 8.61 38.27
C LYS A 428 11.73 8.61 39.60
#